data_AF-A0A938FIK5-F1
#
_entry.id   AF-A0A938FIK5-F1
#
_cell.length_a   1.000
_cell.length_b   1.000
_cell.length_c   1.000
_cell.angle_alpha   90.00
_cell.angle_beta   90.00
_cell.angle_gamma   90.00
#
_symmetry.space_group_name_H-M   'P 1'
#
loop_
_entity.id
_entity.type
_entity.pdbx_description
1 polymer ?
#
loop_
_entity_poly.entity_id
_entity_poly.type
_entity_poly.pdbx_seq_one_letter_code
_entity_poly.pdbx_strand_id
1 'polypeptide(L)'
;MTEKQTSHPVTPADLATMVEARIDDSLGVTAKPFDLDRARLYGVNFRGDDLQLSFVLEHGDIYQLLEVPESACARMFDAAALVTCGWAAPIAPGTGEPDGAPSEHPQRRRVRLVVVVGDAGVASVLRFADDAASPILDAGEAKGPLADAVAGYWTAD
;
A
#
# COMPACT_ATOMS: atom_id res chain seq x y z
N MET A 1 -4.14 -36.17 20.15
CA MET A 1 -4.86 -34.95 20.59
C MET A 1 -4.36 -33.85 19.69
N THR A 2 -5.07 -33.59 18.60
CA THR A 2 -4.61 -32.66 17.55
C THR A 2 -4.95 -31.25 18.03
N GLU A 3 -3.94 -30.50 18.44
CA GLU A 3 -4.09 -29.06 18.71
C GLU A 3 -4.60 -28.41 17.42
N LYS A 4 -5.87 -27.98 17.45
CA LYS A 4 -6.39 -27.09 16.43
C LYS A 4 -5.61 -25.78 16.60
N GLN A 5 -4.59 -25.57 15.79
CA GLN A 5 -4.03 -24.24 15.58
C GLN A 5 -5.19 -23.36 15.10
N THR A 6 -5.73 -22.57 16.01
CA THR A 6 -6.67 -21.49 15.69
C THR A 6 -5.86 -20.45 14.96
N SER A 7 -5.80 -20.56 13.63
CA SER A 7 -5.32 -19.51 12.75
C SER A 7 -6.14 -18.25 13.06
N HIS A 8 -5.49 -17.21 13.56
CA HIS A 8 -6.11 -15.88 13.55
C HIS A 8 -6.41 -15.54 12.07
N PRO A 9 -7.60 -15.00 11.76
CA PRO A 9 -7.84 -14.49 10.42
C PRO A 9 -6.89 -13.31 10.18
N VAL A 10 -6.16 -13.35 9.07
CA VAL A 10 -5.26 -12.25 8.64
C VAL A 10 -6.14 -11.04 8.33
N THR A 11 -5.91 -9.94 9.04
CA THR A 11 -6.64 -8.67 8.80
C THR A 11 -6.00 -7.89 7.65
N PRO A 12 -6.71 -6.91 7.05
CA PRO A 12 -6.10 -6.01 6.07
C PRO A 12 -4.86 -5.29 6.62
N ALA A 13 -4.86 -4.93 7.91
CA ALA A 13 -3.74 -4.30 8.58
C ALA A 13 -2.51 -5.21 8.71
N ASP A 14 -2.73 -6.49 9.05
CA ASP A 14 -1.67 -7.51 9.06
C ASP A 14 -1.08 -7.65 7.65
N LEU A 15 -1.94 -7.75 6.64
CA LEU A 15 -1.52 -7.91 5.25
C LEU A 15 -0.74 -6.69 4.74
N ALA A 16 -1.20 -5.47 5.03
CA ALA A 16 -0.51 -4.24 4.66
C ALA A 16 0.89 -4.17 5.29
N THR A 17 1.02 -4.57 6.56
CA THR A 17 2.31 -4.64 7.27
C THR A 17 3.23 -5.69 6.66
N MET A 18 2.72 -6.89 6.37
CA MET A 18 3.49 -7.97 5.77
C MET A 18 3.98 -7.61 4.35
N VAL A 19 3.10 -7.03 3.53
CA VAL A 19 3.43 -6.58 2.17
C VAL A 19 4.47 -5.47 2.23
N GLU A 20 4.30 -4.49 3.12
CA GLU A 20 5.25 -3.38 3.23
C GLU A 20 6.63 -3.85 3.69
N ALA A 21 6.71 -4.76 4.67
CA ALA A 21 7.97 -5.37 5.09
C ALA A 21 8.64 -6.13 3.93
N ARG A 22 7.87 -6.91 3.15
CA ARG A 22 8.41 -7.63 1.99
C ARG A 22 8.92 -6.70 0.90
N ILE A 23 8.22 -5.59 0.65
CA ILE A 23 8.64 -4.56 -0.29
C ILE A 23 9.88 -3.85 0.23
N ASP A 24 9.97 -3.56 1.53
CA ASP A 24 11.14 -2.97 2.16
C ASP A 24 12.36 -3.87 2.03
N ASP A 25 12.24 -5.17 2.31
CA ASP A 25 13.32 -6.14 2.13
C ASP A 25 13.76 -6.22 0.66
N SER A 26 12.81 -6.23 -0.28
CA SER A 26 13.10 -6.30 -1.70
C SER A 26 13.73 -5.03 -2.26
N LEU A 27 13.31 -3.85 -1.79
CA LEU A 27 13.77 -2.55 -2.29
C LEU A 27 14.94 -1.99 -1.48
N GLY A 28 15.14 -2.40 -0.24
CA GLY A 28 16.21 -1.96 0.65
C GLY A 28 17.60 -2.34 0.15
N VAL A 29 17.68 -3.34 -0.74
CA VAL A 29 18.91 -3.72 -1.45
C VAL A 29 19.16 -2.83 -2.69
N THR A 30 18.18 -2.03 -3.12
CA THR A 30 18.29 -1.12 -4.27
C THR A 30 18.78 0.27 -3.85
N ALA A 31 19.33 1.03 -4.79
CA ALA A 31 19.82 2.39 -4.51
C ALA A 31 18.69 3.43 -4.24
N LYS A 32 17.41 3.06 -4.41
CA LYS A 32 16.27 3.99 -4.47
C LYS A 32 14.95 3.44 -3.86
N PRO A 33 14.94 3.02 -2.58
CA PRO A 33 13.75 2.39 -1.96
C PRO A 33 12.52 3.30 -1.81
N PHE A 34 12.72 4.62 -1.94
CA PHE A 34 11.69 5.67 -1.86
C PHE A 34 11.60 6.50 -3.15
N ASP A 35 12.15 5.99 -4.26
CA ASP A 35 12.19 6.72 -5.53
C ASP A 35 11.86 5.78 -6.71
N LEU A 36 10.67 5.16 -6.62
CA LEU A 36 10.07 4.43 -7.73
C LEU A 36 9.54 5.41 -8.78
N ASP A 37 9.97 5.24 -10.03
CA ASP A 37 9.53 6.07 -11.16
C ASP A 37 8.06 5.83 -11.54
N ARG A 38 7.50 4.67 -11.15
CA ARG A 38 6.15 4.23 -11.50
C ARG A 38 5.49 3.52 -10.31
N ALA A 39 4.18 3.71 -10.16
CA ALA A 39 3.37 2.94 -9.23
C ALA A 39 3.27 1.49 -9.74
N ARG A 40 3.28 0.53 -8.82
CA ARG A 40 3.26 -0.90 -9.12
C ARG A 40 2.05 -1.55 -8.48
N LEU A 41 1.40 -2.43 -9.23
CA LEU A 41 0.31 -3.29 -8.77
C LEU A 41 0.83 -4.72 -8.62
N TYR A 42 0.54 -5.31 -7.47
CA TYR A 42 0.85 -6.69 -7.16
C TYR A 42 -0.43 -7.46 -6.82
N GLY A 43 -0.49 -8.71 -7.26
CA GLY A 43 -1.40 -9.70 -6.71
C GLY A 43 -0.77 -10.32 -5.47
N VAL A 44 -1.58 -10.53 -4.43
CA VAL A 44 -1.15 -10.99 -3.12
C VAL A 44 -1.87 -12.29 -2.78
N ASN A 45 -1.10 -13.36 -2.59
CA ASN A 45 -1.60 -14.59 -2.00
C ASN A 45 -0.98 -14.77 -0.63
N PHE A 46 -1.78 -15.26 0.33
CA PHE A 46 -1.30 -15.48 1.68
C PHE A 46 -1.90 -16.72 2.34
N ARG A 47 -1.11 -17.33 3.22
CA ARG A 47 -1.49 -18.49 4.04
C ARG A 47 -0.86 -18.36 5.42
N GLY A 48 -1.62 -17.81 6.37
CA GLY A 48 -1.06 -17.42 7.67
C GLY A 48 0.02 -16.35 7.47
N ASP A 49 1.24 -16.62 7.93
CA ASP A 49 2.38 -15.70 7.81
C ASP A 49 3.12 -15.81 6.47
N ASP A 50 2.78 -16.79 5.62
CA ASP A 50 3.39 -16.92 4.29
C ASP A 50 2.72 -15.95 3.31
N LEU A 51 3.54 -15.16 2.62
CA LEU A 51 3.13 -14.09 1.71
C LEU A 51 3.86 -14.24 0.38
N GLN A 52 3.08 -14.29 -0.70
CA GLN A 52 3.59 -14.24 -2.07
C GLN A 52 3.08 -13.00 -2.80
N LEU A 53 4.02 -12.18 -3.29
CA LEU A 53 3.75 -11.05 -4.15
C LEU A 53 4.01 -11.44 -5.60
N SER A 54 3.03 -11.21 -6.46
CA SER A 54 3.15 -11.39 -7.91
C SER A 54 3.00 -10.05 -8.59
N PHE A 55 4.03 -9.58 -9.30
CA PHE A 55 3.93 -8.35 -10.08
C PHE A 55 2.88 -8.50 -11.17
N VAL A 56 1.94 -7.55 -11.26
CA VAL A 56 0.89 -7.55 -12.27
C VAL A 56 1.22 -6.53 -13.36
N LEU A 57 1.30 -5.25 -12.99
CA LEU A 57 1.73 -4.19 -13.90
C LEU A 57 2.25 -2.96 -13.15
N GLU A 58 2.73 -1.97 -13.92
CA GLU A 58 3.13 -0.67 -13.39
C GLU A 58 2.67 0.46 -14.32
N HIS A 59 2.44 1.64 -13.74
CA HIS A 59 2.03 2.82 -14.47
C HIS A 59 2.55 4.09 -13.79
N GLY A 60 2.79 5.15 -14.56
CA GLY A 60 3.30 6.43 -14.01
C GLY A 60 2.25 7.20 -13.21
N ASP A 61 0.97 6.93 -13.51
CA ASP A 61 -0.19 7.47 -12.81
C ASP A 61 -0.95 6.31 -12.13
N ILE A 62 -1.16 6.44 -10.82
CA ILE A 62 -1.80 5.41 -9.97
C ILE A 62 -3.30 5.23 -10.25
N TYR A 63 -4.00 6.26 -10.71
CA TYR A 63 -5.43 6.14 -11.05
C TYR A 63 -5.58 5.42 -12.38
N GLN A 64 -4.75 5.78 -13.37
CA GLN A 64 -4.69 5.05 -14.63
C GLN A 64 -4.26 3.59 -14.43
N LEU A 65 -3.37 3.30 -13.48
CA LEU A 65 -2.99 1.94 -13.09
C LEU A 65 -4.21 1.08 -12.70
N LEU A 66 -5.22 1.67 -12.06
CA LEU A 66 -6.43 1.00 -11.59
C LEU A 66 -7.51 0.88 -12.67
N GLU A 67 -7.46 1.72 -13.70
CA GLU A 67 -8.48 1.80 -14.75
C GLU A 67 -8.18 0.92 -15.97
N VAL A 68 -6.90 0.59 -16.22
CA VAL A 68 -6.51 -0.24 -17.37
C VAL A 68 -7.03 -1.68 -17.24
N PRO A 69 -7.57 -2.30 -18.30
CA PRO A 69 -8.17 -3.64 -18.21
C PRO A 69 -7.23 -4.72 -17.67
N GLU A 70 -5.94 -4.63 -17.95
CA GLU A 70 -4.92 -5.57 -17.50
C GLU A 70 -4.80 -5.61 -15.97
N SER A 71 -5.14 -4.51 -15.29
CA SER A 71 -5.10 -4.44 -13.82
C SER A 71 -6.05 -5.42 -13.16
N ALA A 72 -7.20 -5.71 -13.80
CA ALA A 72 -8.22 -6.63 -13.28
C ALA A 72 -7.66 -8.01 -12.92
N CYS A 73 -6.52 -8.42 -13.50
CA CYS A 73 -5.84 -9.65 -13.13
C CYS A 73 -5.48 -9.74 -11.64
N ALA A 74 -5.26 -8.61 -10.96
CA ALA A 74 -4.94 -8.62 -9.53
C ALA A 74 -6.12 -9.09 -8.65
N ARG A 75 -7.37 -9.03 -9.17
CA ARG A 75 -8.56 -9.56 -8.48
C ARG A 75 -8.66 -11.09 -8.51
N MET A 76 -7.78 -11.77 -9.26
CA MET A 76 -7.70 -13.24 -9.24
C MET A 76 -6.92 -13.79 -8.03
N PHE A 77 -6.32 -12.90 -7.22
CA PHE A 77 -5.53 -13.22 -6.04
C PHE A 77 -6.36 -13.03 -4.76
N ASP A 78 -5.84 -13.49 -3.61
CA ASP A 78 -6.51 -13.30 -2.32
C ASP A 78 -6.66 -11.79 -1.95
N ALA A 79 -5.75 -10.94 -2.46
CA ALA A 79 -5.78 -9.48 -2.34
C ALA A 79 -4.94 -8.80 -3.43
N ALA A 80 -5.02 -7.48 -3.56
CA ALA A 80 -4.11 -6.65 -4.35
C ALA A 80 -3.32 -5.68 -3.47
N ALA A 81 -2.11 -5.36 -3.90
CA ALA A 81 -1.27 -4.34 -3.28
C ALA A 81 -0.79 -3.31 -4.30
N LEU A 82 -0.98 -2.02 -3.99
CA LEU A 82 -0.40 -0.91 -4.72
C LEU A 82 0.81 -0.37 -3.96
N VAL A 83 1.90 -0.17 -4.67
CA VAL A 83 3.13 0.42 -4.14
C VAL A 83 3.48 1.64 -4.96
N THR A 84 3.64 2.79 -4.30
CA THR A 84 4.05 4.04 -4.97
C THR A 84 4.99 4.85 -4.10
N CYS A 85 5.77 5.72 -4.73
CA CYS A 85 6.63 6.69 -4.06
C CYS A 85 6.13 8.11 -4.34
N GLY A 86 6.17 8.96 -3.32
CA GLY A 86 5.56 10.27 -3.39
C GLY A 86 6.22 11.26 -2.45
N TRP A 87 5.58 12.42 -2.32
CA TRP A 87 5.89 13.40 -1.30
C TRP A 87 4.69 13.53 -0.38
N ALA A 88 4.93 13.68 0.91
CA ALA A 88 3.90 14.03 1.89
C ALA A 88 4.24 15.40 2.49
N ALA A 89 3.26 16.31 2.51
CA ALA A 89 3.33 17.54 3.30
C ALA A 89 3.16 17.18 4.79
N PRO A 90 3.71 17.98 5.72
CA PRO A 90 3.42 17.83 7.13
C PRO A 90 1.92 18.05 7.39
N ILE A 91 1.42 17.52 8.50
CA ILE A 91 0.04 17.73 8.92
C ILE A 91 -0.09 19.11 9.58
N ALA A 92 -1.05 19.91 9.13
CA ALA A 92 -1.34 21.23 9.67
C ALA A 92 -1.82 21.11 11.13
N PRO A 93 -1.26 21.91 12.06
CA PRO A 93 -1.54 21.81 13.48
C PRO A 93 -3.04 21.90 13.80
N GLY A 94 -3.55 20.90 14.53
CA GLY A 94 -4.94 20.88 15.02
C GLY A 94 -6.00 20.53 13.99
N THR A 95 -5.62 20.20 12.74
CA THR A 95 -6.59 19.86 11.67
C THR A 95 -6.60 18.38 11.31
N GLY A 96 -5.47 17.68 11.43
CA GLY A 96 -5.32 16.33 10.90
C GLY A 96 -5.14 16.27 9.38
N GLU A 97 -5.11 17.42 8.71
CA GLU A 97 -5.02 17.53 7.25
C GLU A 97 -3.61 17.99 6.80
N PRO A 98 -3.19 17.71 5.56
CA PRO A 98 -1.92 18.21 5.03
C PRO A 98 -1.83 19.74 5.01
N ASP A 99 -0.69 20.28 5.43
CA ASP A 99 -0.35 21.71 5.35
C ASP A 99 0.01 22.11 3.91
N GLY A 100 -0.99 22.17 3.04
CA GLY A 100 -0.82 22.50 1.63
C GLY A 100 -0.37 21.33 0.73
N ALA A 101 -0.03 21.65 -0.52
CA ALA A 101 0.26 20.66 -1.55
C ALA A 101 1.61 19.97 -1.30
N PRO A 102 1.67 18.62 -1.23
CA PRO A 102 2.92 17.90 -1.00
C PRO A 102 4.03 18.13 -2.04
N SER A 103 3.68 18.46 -3.28
CA SER A 103 4.64 18.78 -4.34
C SER A 103 5.35 20.13 -4.14
N GLU A 104 4.72 21.05 -3.41
CA GLU A 104 5.18 22.44 -3.27
C GLU A 104 5.70 22.74 -1.86
N HIS A 105 5.28 21.96 -0.85
CA HIS A 105 5.61 22.24 0.53
C HIS A 105 7.13 22.13 0.80
N PRO A 106 7.76 23.11 1.48
CA PRO A 106 9.21 23.11 1.74
C PRO A 106 9.65 22.02 2.72
N GLN A 107 8.77 21.64 3.67
CA GLN A 107 9.02 20.56 4.64
C GLN A 107 8.47 19.21 4.18
N ARG A 108 8.21 19.05 2.88
CA ARG A 108 7.74 17.77 2.35
C ARG A 108 8.77 16.67 2.60
N ARG A 109 8.28 15.46 2.88
CA ARG A 109 9.13 14.29 3.12
C ARG A 109 8.87 13.25 2.04
N ARG A 110 9.93 12.57 1.59
CA ARG A 110 9.80 11.50 0.60
C ARG A 110 9.20 10.28 1.28
N VAL A 111 8.20 9.68 0.65
CA VAL A 111 7.45 8.55 1.22
C VAL A 111 7.33 7.40 0.23
N ARG A 112 7.22 6.20 0.79
CA ARG A 112 6.67 5.03 0.11
C ARG A 112 5.32 4.73 0.75
N LEU A 113 4.31 4.58 -0.09
CA LEU A 113 2.97 4.17 0.32
C LEU A 113 2.70 2.77 -0.24
N VAL A 114 2.30 1.87 0.64
CA VAL A 114 1.76 0.56 0.30
C VAL A 114 0.28 0.58 0.67
N VAL A 115 -0.61 0.33 -0.28
CA VAL A 115 -2.05 0.16 -0.03
C VAL A 115 -2.40 -1.27 -0.37
N VAL A 116 -3.09 -1.96 0.52
CA VAL A 116 -3.59 -3.32 0.30
C VAL A 116 -5.11 -3.27 0.31
N VAL A 117 -5.73 -4.00 -0.62
CA VAL A 117 -7.16 -4.19 -0.69
C VAL A 117 -7.50 -5.65 -0.94
N GLY A 118 -8.50 -6.14 -0.23
CA GLY A 118 -9.08 -7.46 -0.42
C GLY A 118 -10.52 -7.48 0.08
N ASP A 119 -11.14 -8.66 0.11
CA ASP A 119 -12.53 -8.82 0.54
C ASP A 119 -12.77 -8.39 2.00
N ALA A 120 -11.73 -8.41 2.83
CA ALA A 120 -11.77 -7.96 4.22
C ALA A 120 -11.65 -6.43 4.39
N GLY A 121 -11.38 -5.69 3.31
CA GLY A 121 -11.27 -4.23 3.31
C GLY A 121 -9.91 -3.71 2.81
N VAL A 122 -9.66 -2.44 3.13
CA VAL A 122 -8.45 -1.69 2.72
C VAL A 122 -7.62 -1.36 3.95
N ALA A 123 -6.30 -1.42 3.83
CA ALA A 123 -5.37 -0.86 4.80
C ALA A 123 -4.13 -0.33 4.06
N SER A 124 -3.35 0.52 4.70
CA SER A 124 -2.13 1.05 4.10
C SER A 124 -1.00 1.24 5.09
N VAL A 125 0.22 1.22 4.59
CA VAL A 125 1.43 1.55 5.35
C VAL A 125 2.19 2.65 4.62
N LEU A 126 2.47 3.73 5.34
CA LEU A 126 3.28 4.84 4.89
C LEU A 126 4.64 4.79 5.58
N ARG A 127 5.72 4.70 4.80
CA ARG A 127 7.08 4.78 5.31
C ARG A 127 7.77 6.02 4.79
N PHE A 128 8.40 6.77 5.69
CA PHE A 128 9.18 7.95 5.34
C PHE A 128 10.64 7.60 5.09
N ALA A 129 11.26 8.24 4.11
CA ALA A 129 12.67 7.99 3.78
C ALA A 129 13.64 8.43 4.90
N ASP A 130 13.29 9.47 5.64
CA ASP A 130 14.06 10.03 6.75
C ASP A 130 13.70 9.41 8.12
N ASP A 131 12.70 8.53 8.18
CA ASP A 131 12.31 7.76 9.38
C ASP A 131 11.87 6.35 8.98
N ALA A 132 12.76 5.65 8.28
CA ALA A 132 12.45 4.35 7.69
C ALA A 132 12.18 3.27 8.76
N ALA A 133 12.63 3.43 10.01
CA ALA A 133 12.42 2.44 11.06
C ALA A 133 11.01 2.46 11.67
N SER A 134 10.23 3.51 11.40
CA SER A 134 8.95 3.78 12.05
C SER A 134 7.82 3.92 11.01
N PRO A 135 7.46 2.84 10.29
CA PRO A 135 6.35 2.90 9.35
C PRO A 135 5.03 3.20 10.08
N ILE A 136 4.18 3.99 9.43
CA ILE A 136 2.85 4.36 9.93
C ILE A 136 1.82 3.46 9.26
N LEU A 137 1.11 2.68 10.08
CA LEU A 137 -0.01 1.85 9.65
C LEU A 137 -1.32 2.66 9.74
N ASP A 138 -2.07 2.65 8.65
CA ASP A 138 -3.47 3.01 8.61
C ASP A 138 -4.31 1.74 8.45
N ALA A 139 -5.12 1.44 9.47
CA ALA A 139 -5.93 0.23 9.53
C ALA A 139 -7.31 0.40 8.85
N GLY A 140 -7.37 1.13 7.73
CA GLY A 140 -8.58 1.35 6.94
C GLY A 140 -9.39 2.57 7.35
N GLU A 141 -8.78 3.51 8.08
CA GLU A 141 -9.40 4.78 8.44
C GLU A 141 -9.10 5.90 7.44
N ALA A 142 -8.13 5.67 6.54
CA ALA A 142 -7.74 6.62 5.51
C ALA A 142 -8.93 7.02 4.65
N LYS A 143 -9.06 8.33 4.44
CA LYS A 143 -10.08 8.94 3.57
C LYS A 143 -9.40 9.66 2.43
N GLY A 144 -10.10 9.74 1.30
CA GLY A 144 -9.70 10.56 0.16
C GLY A 144 -9.69 9.80 -1.17
N PRO A 145 -9.37 10.51 -2.26
CA PRO A 145 -9.60 10.01 -3.61
C PRO A 145 -8.89 8.68 -3.94
N LEU A 146 -7.69 8.47 -3.38
CA LEU A 146 -6.96 7.22 -3.59
C LEU A 146 -7.61 6.05 -2.82
N ALA A 147 -8.08 6.28 -1.59
CA ALA A 147 -8.78 5.25 -0.82
C ALA A 147 -10.08 4.84 -1.54
N ASP A 148 -10.84 5.83 -2.03
CA ASP A 148 -12.07 5.61 -2.80
C ASP A 148 -11.79 4.86 -4.10
N ALA A 149 -10.74 5.24 -4.83
CA ALA A 149 -10.34 4.60 -6.08
C ALA A 149 -9.92 3.13 -5.86
N VAL A 150 -9.16 2.84 -4.80
CA VAL A 150 -8.72 1.47 -4.49
C VAL A 150 -9.90 0.59 -4.05
N ALA A 151 -10.81 1.11 -3.22
CA ALA A 151 -12.00 0.38 -2.81
C ALA A 151 -12.96 0.11 -3.99
N GLY A 152 -13.18 1.13 -4.83
CA GLY A 152 -13.99 1.00 -6.05
C GLY A 152 -13.34 0.06 -7.06
N TYR A 153 -12.00 0.11 -7.20
CA TYR A 153 -11.25 -0.84 -7.99
C TYR A 153 -11.51 -2.28 -7.54
N TRP A 154 -11.43 -2.62 -6.26
CA TRP A 154 -11.59 -4.02 -5.85
C TRP A 154 -13.00 -4.57 -6.08
N THR A 155 -14.00 -3.72 -5.96
CA THR A 155 -15.43 -4.09 -6.02
C THR A 155 -16.06 -3.94 -7.40
N ALA A 156 -15.30 -3.50 -8.40
CA ALA A 156 -15.78 -3.36 -9.78
C ALA A 156 -16.02 -4.73 -10.45
N ASP A 157 -17.21 -4.89 -11.04
CA ASP A 157 -17.64 -6.07 -11.83
C ASP A 157 -16.85 -6.25 -13.14
#